data_AF-A0A7V9KID6-F1
#
_entry.id   AF-A0A7V9KID6-F1
#
_cell.length_a   1.000
_cell.length_b   1.000
_cell.length_c   1.000
_cell.angle_alpha   90.00
_cell.angle_beta   90.00
_cell.angle_gamma   90.00
#
_symmetry.space_group_name_H-M   'P 1'
#
loop_
_entity.id
_entity.type
_entity.pdbx_description
1 polymer ?
#
loop_
_entity_poly.entity_id
_entity_poly.type
_entity_poly.pdbx_seq_one_letter_code
_entity_poly.pdbx_strand_id
1 'polypeptide(L)' 'MLEVSRIQAGYDGVVALHDVSFAVAEGEVVSIIGSNGAGKSTTLRTISGQLRPEAGSISFHG' A
#
# COMPACT_ATOMS: atom_id res chain seq x y z
N MET A 1 -5.27 -10.64 -9.51
CA MET A 1 -4.76 -9.27 -9.75
C MET A 1 -4.96 -8.45 -8.49
N LEU A 2 -3.95 -7.72 -8.04
CA LEU A 2 -4.02 -6.77 -6.92
C LEU A 2 -4.04 -5.35 -7.49
N GLU A 3 -4.95 -4.50 -7.01
CA GLU A 3 -4.99 -3.08 -7.35
C GLU A 3 -4.98 -2.24 -6.08
N VAL A 4 -4.10 -1.24 -6.06
CA VAL A 4 -3.92 -0.28 -4.99
C VAL A 4 -4.15 1.10 -5.60
N SER A 5 -5.14 1.84 -5.10
CA SER A 5 -5.52 3.12 -5.68
C SER A 5 -5.56 4.22 -4.62
N ARG A 6 -4.68 5.21 -4.78
CA ARG A 6 -4.63 6.45 -4.01
C ARG A 6 -4.58 6.25 -2.51
N ILE A 7 -3.78 5.28 -2.07
CA ILE A 7 -3.69 4.94 -0.65
C ILE A 7 -3.00 6.03 0.14
N GLN A 8 -3.68 6.48 1.18
CA GLN A 8 -3.11 7.21 2.30
C GLN A 8 -3.24 6.38 3.56
N ALA A 9 -2.15 6.21 4.30
CA ALA A 9 -2.14 5.46 5.54
C ALA A 9 -0.99 5.93 6.44
N GLY A 10 -1.20 5.85 7.74
CA GLY A 10 -0.29 6.38 8.75
C GLY A 10 -0.49 5.74 10.10
N TYR A 11 0.27 6.23 11.08
CA TYR A 11 0.14 5.84 12.48
C TYR A 11 0.00 7.10 13.32
N ASP A 12 -0.93 7.11 14.26
CA ASP A 12 -1.12 8.19 15.24
C ASP A 12 -1.15 9.61 14.62
N GLY A 13 -1.81 9.75 13.47
CA GLY A 13 -1.94 11.02 12.73
C GLY A 13 -0.72 11.39 11.88
N VAL A 14 0.33 10.58 11.88
CA VAL A 14 1.48 10.74 10.98
C VAL A 14 1.25 9.91 9.72
N VAL A 15 0.99 10.62 8.62
CA VAL A 15 0.83 10.01 7.28
C VAL A 15 2.19 9.45 6.83
N ALA A 16 2.21 8.15 6.50
CA ALA A 16 3.41 7.45 6.05
C ALA A 16 3.33 7.05 4.57
N LEU A 17 2.13 6.87 4.03
CA LEU A 17 1.86 6.67 2.60
C LEU A 17 1.11 7.87 2.07
N HIS A 18 1.63 8.47 1.00
CA HIS A 18 1.03 9.65 0.37
C HIS A 18 0.61 9.27 -1.05
N ASP A 19 -0.69 9.03 -1.24
CA ASP A 19 -1.31 8.81 -2.55
C ASP A 19 -0.66 7.69 -3.38
N VAL A 20 -0.43 6.53 -2.75
CA VAL A 20 0.24 5.40 -3.40
C VAL A 20 -0.73 4.66 -4.30
N SER A 21 -0.38 4.51 -5.58
CA SER A 21 -1.16 3.76 -6.56
C SER A 21 -0.28 2.82 -7.39
N PHE A 22 -0.68 1.56 -7.52
CA PHE A 22 -0.06 0.58 -8.41
C PHE A 22 -0.98 -0.64 -8.59
N ALA A 23 -0.69 -1.46 -9.60
CA ALA A 23 -1.33 -2.75 -9.81
C ALA A 23 -0.28 -3.84 -9.93
N VAL A 24 -0.64 -5.06 -9.52
CA VAL A 24 0.18 -6.26 -9.68
C VAL A 24 -0.64 -7.31 -10.43
N ALA A 25 -0.14 -7.70 -11.59
CA ALA A 25 -0.79 -8.70 -12.43
C ALA A 25 -0.66 -10.12 -11.82
N GLU A 26 -1.50 -11.04 -12.28
CA GLU A 26 -1.40 -12.44 -11.86
C GLU A 26 -0.08 -13.05 -12.36
N GLY A 27 0.63 -13.72 -11.46
CA GLY A 27 1.95 -14.30 -11.73
C GLY A 27 3.12 -13.31 -11.72
N GLU A 28 2.86 -12.00 -11.52
CA GLU A 28 3.91 -11.00 -11.44
C GLU A 28 4.63 -11.03 -10.09
N VAL A 29 5.95 -10.89 -10.10
CA VAL A 29 6.79 -10.77 -8.90
C VAL A 29 7.27 -9.32 -8.78
N VAL A 30 6.78 -8.61 -7.77
CA VAL A 30 7.09 -7.20 -7.52
C VAL A 30 7.85 -7.04 -6.21
N SER A 31 8.81 -6.13 -6.18
CA SER A 31 9.56 -5.74 -4.98
C SER A 31 9.38 -4.26 -4.68
N ILE A 32 9.30 -3.92 -3.40
CA ILE A 32 9.24 -2.53 -2.92
C ILE A 32 10.60 -2.18 -2.31
N ILE A 33 11.28 -1.20 -2.91
CA ILE A 33 12.61 -0.73 -2.48
C ILE A 33 12.56 0.73 -2.04
N GLY A 34 13.55 1.15 -1.23
CA GLY A 34 13.62 2.51 -0.70
C GLY A 34 14.36 2.58 0.64
N SER A 35 14.68 3.78 1.11
CA SER A 35 15.34 4.02 2.39
C SER A 35 14.48 3.62 3.60
N ASN A 36 15.08 3.60 4.79
CA ASN A 36 14.33 3.44 6.04
C ASN A 36 13.36 4.61 6.20
N GLY A 37 12.12 4.32 6.60
CA GLY A 37 11.06 5.33 6.70
C GLY A 37 10.30 5.61 5.39
N ALA A 38 10.73 5.08 4.24
CA ALA A 38 10.07 5.31 2.94
C ALA A 38 8.67 4.67 2.76
N GLY A 39 8.05 4.16 3.83
CA GLY A 39 6.70 3.58 3.76
C GLY A 39 6.61 2.10 3.36
N LYS A 40 7.70 1.42 3.01
CA LYS A 40 7.68 0.01 2.53
C LYS A 40 6.85 -0.97 3.38
N SER A 41 7.17 -1.08 4.67
CA SER A 41 6.44 -1.96 5.59
C SER A 41 5.00 -1.48 5.82
N THR A 42 4.77 -0.17 5.74
CA THR A 42 3.42 0.42 5.82
C THR A 42 2.59 0.01 4.62
N THR A 43 3.15 0.05 3.40
CA THR A 43 2.48 -0.43 2.18
C THR A 43 2.07 -1.89 2.32
N LEU A 44 2.98 -2.76 2.74
CA LEU A 44 2.70 -4.18 2.91
C LEU A 44 1.62 -4.44 3.98
N ARG A 45 1.69 -3.74 5.12
CA ARG A 45 0.67 -3.84 6.18
C ARG A 45 -0.70 -3.33 5.73
N THR A 46 -0.73 -2.31 4.88
CA THR A 46 -2.00 -1.76 4.37
C THR A 46 -2.64 -2.75 3.40
N ILE A 47 -1.85 -3.33 2.49
CA ILE A 47 -2.31 -4.36 1.53
C ILE A 47 -2.80 -5.62 2.24
N SER A 48 -2.11 -6.07 3.29
CA SER A 48 -2.51 -7.24 4.08
C SER A 48 -3.71 -6.97 5.01
N GLY A 49 -4.24 -5.75 5.05
CA GLY A 49 -5.34 -5.36 5.93
C GLY A 49 -4.96 -5.19 7.41
N GLN A 50 -3.66 -5.25 7.74
CA GLN A 50 -3.16 -5.04 9.10
C GLN A 50 -3.12 -3.55 9.49
N LEU A 51 -3.07 -2.66 8.50
CA LEU A 51 -3.22 -1.22 8.68
C LEU A 51 -4.38 -0.74 7.81
N ARG A 52 -5.38 -0.10 8.41
CA ARG A 52 -6.51 0.44 7.64
C ARG A 52 -6.06 1.73 6.94
N PRO A 53 -6.29 1.87 5.63
CA PRO A 53 -6.03 3.13 4.95
C PRO A 53 -7.01 4.22 5.43
N GLU A 54 -6.51 5.45 5.50
CA GLU A 54 -7.29 6.65 5.78
C GLU A 54 -8.04 7.14 4.53
N ALA A 55 -7.48 6.88 3.34
CA ALA A 55 -8.10 7.15 2.05
C ALA A 55 -7.63 6.15 0.98
N GLY A 56 -8.39 6.07 -0.11
CA GLY A 56 -8.11 5.16 -1.23
C GLY A 56 -8.78 3.79 -1.08
N SER A 57 -8.39 2.85 -1.95
CA SER A 57 -8.96 1.51 -2.01
C SER A 57 -7.91 0.47 -2.38
N ILE A 58 -8.11 -0.76 -1.90
CA ILE A 58 -7.34 -1.94 -2.27
C ILE A 58 -8.33 -3.02 -2.69
N SER A 59 -8.14 -3.61 -3.87
CA SER A 59 -8.93 -4.74 -4.36
C SER A 59 -8.03 -5.91 -4.72
N PHE A 60 -8.54 -7.13 -4.53
CA PHE A 60 -7.81 -8.37 -4.80
C PHE A 60 -8.74 -9.34 -5.52
N HIS A 61 -8.39 -9.67 -6.77
CA HIS A 61 -9.22 -10.43 -7.71
C HIS A 61 -10.53 -9.75 -8.15
N GLY A 62 -10.59 -8.41 -8.09
CA GLY A 62 -11.81 -7.64 -8.38
C GLY A 62 -12.71 -7.54 -7.16
#